data_AF-A0AA44L9R6-F1
#
_entry.id   AF-A0AA44L9R6-F1
#
_cell.length_a   1.000
_cell.length_b   1.000
_cell.length_c   1.000
_cell.angle_alpha   90.00
_cell.angle_beta   90.00
_cell.angle_gamma   90.00
#
_symmetry.space_group_name_H-M   'P 1'
#
loop_
_entity.id
_entity.type
_entity.pdbx_description
1 polymer ?
#
loop_
_entity_poly.entity_id
_entity_poly.type
_entity_poly.pdbx_seq_one_letter_code
_entity_poly.pdbx_strand_id
1 'polypeptide(L)'
;VGLDALATANDMNRNVLCTSNPYESQLHAEAYEWAKKISEHLLPRTRAYAEIWLDQEKVATTDEEPILGQTYLPRKFKTTVVIPPQNDIDLHANDMNFVAIAENGKLVGFNLLVGGGLSIEHGNKKTYARTASEFGYLPL
;
A
#
# COMPACT_ATOMS: atom_id res chain seq x y z
N VAL A 1 -10.90 -18.10 -9.01
CA VAL A 1 -11.30 -17.70 -7.64
C VAL A 1 -11.13 -16.20 -7.35
N GLY A 2 -10.80 -15.36 -8.34
CA GLY A 2 -10.75 -13.90 -8.16
C GLY A 2 -9.59 -13.39 -7.30
N LEU A 3 -8.47 -14.11 -7.28
CA LEU A 3 -7.25 -13.75 -6.56
C LEU A 3 -6.08 -13.70 -7.54
N ASP A 4 -5.08 -12.89 -7.25
CA ASP A 4 -3.86 -12.73 -8.05
C ASP A 4 -2.59 -12.85 -7.19
N ALA A 5 -1.46 -13.07 -7.85
CA ALA A 5 -0.12 -12.99 -7.24
C ALA A 5 0.72 -11.86 -7.86
N LEU A 6 0.06 -10.93 -8.57
CA LEU A 6 0.70 -9.83 -9.25
C LEU A 6 1.34 -8.89 -8.22
N ALA A 7 2.56 -8.44 -8.50
CA ALA A 7 3.23 -7.44 -7.66
C ALA A 7 3.43 -7.81 -6.18
N THR A 8 3.44 -9.10 -5.82
CA THR A 8 3.61 -9.54 -4.43
C THR A 8 5.05 -9.39 -3.89
N ALA A 9 6.06 -9.28 -4.76
CA ALA A 9 7.49 -9.25 -4.43
C ALA A 9 8.20 -8.01 -5.01
N ASN A 10 9.52 -8.05 -5.24
CA ASN A 10 10.32 -7.06 -5.99
C ASN A 10 10.08 -5.57 -5.66
N ASP A 11 10.30 -4.71 -6.64
CA ASP A 11 10.38 -3.25 -6.54
C ASP A 11 9.05 -2.59 -6.95
N MET A 12 8.04 -2.91 -6.16
CA MET A 12 6.65 -2.49 -6.38
C MET A 12 5.95 -2.29 -5.04
N ASN A 13 4.75 -1.72 -5.10
CA ASN A 13 3.87 -1.70 -3.94
C ASN A 13 3.53 -3.13 -3.51
N ARG A 14 3.60 -3.38 -2.20
CA ARG A 14 3.21 -4.65 -1.58
C ARG A 14 1.73 -4.61 -1.23
N ASN A 15 1.25 -5.73 -0.68
CA ASN A 15 -0.10 -5.82 -0.15
C ASN A 15 -0.39 -4.63 0.78
N VAL A 16 -1.47 -3.90 0.50
CA VAL A 16 -1.89 -2.76 1.32
C VAL A 16 -2.61 -3.32 2.54
N LEU A 17 -2.12 -2.98 3.73
CA LEU A 17 -2.75 -3.43 4.97
C LEU A 17 -3.91 -2.50 5.34
N CYS A 18 -4.95 -3.06 5.95
CA CYS A 18 -6.01 -2.32 6.61
C CYS A 18 -6.18 -2.89 8.02
N THR A 19 -6.40 -2.03 9.02
CA THR A 19 -6.75 -2.50 10.37
C THR A 19 -7.88 -3.53 10.29
N SER A 20 -7.70 -4.68 10.92
CA SER A 20 -8.70 -5.73 11.00
C SER A 20 -9.66 -5.44 12.15
N ASN A 21 -10.67 -4.60 11.89
CA ASN A 21 -11.59 -4.12 12.92
C ASN A 21 -13.03 -4.61 12.73
N PRO A 22 -13.43 -5.72 13.38
CA PRO A 22 -14.81 -6.17 13.34
C PRO A 22 -15.77 -5.29 14.17
N TYR A 23 -15.25 -4.46 15.10
CA TYR A 23 -16.07 -3.72 16.07
C TYR A 23 -16.70 -2.44 15.50
N GLU A 24 -15.98 -1.71 14.65
CA GLU A 24 -16.49 -0.50 13.98
C GLU A 24 -16.73 -0.78 12.50
N SER A 25 -17.70 -1.67 12.21
CA SER A 25 -17.85 -2.27 10.89
C SER A 25 -18.08 -1.26 9.75
N GLN A 26 -18.68 -0.10 10.03
CA GLN A 26 -18.90 0.93 9.01
C GLN A 26 -17.60 1.66 8.65
N LEU A 27 -16.85 2.16 9.63
CA LEU A 27 -15.56 2.81 9.40
C LEU A 27 -14.56 1.81 8.79
N HIS A 28 -14.60 0.56 9.25
CA HIS A 28 -13.81 -0.52 8.67
C HIS A 28 -14.11 -0.75 7.19
N ALA A 29 -15.39 -0.77 6.78
CA ALA A 29 -15.75 -0.93 5.38
C ALA A 29 -15.20 0.21 4.52
N GLU A 30 -15.34 1.47 4.96
CA GLU A 30 -14.82 2.63 4.23
C GLU A 30 -13.28 2.63 4.15
N ALA A 31 -12.60 2.35 5.27
CA ALA A 31 -11.14 2.25 5.31
C ALA A 31 -10.61 1.09 4.43
N TYR A 32 -11.29 -0.06 4.45
CA TYR A 32 -10.97 -1.20 3.59
C TYR A 32 -11.12 -0.84 2.11
N GLU A 33 -12.20 -0.15 1.73
CA GLU A 33 -12.39 0.29 0.35
C GLU A 33 -11.28 1.24 -0.11
N TRP A 34 -10.78 2.11 0.78
CA TRP A 34 -9.61 2.94 0.47
C TRP A 34 -8.33 2.13 0.35
N ALA A 35 -8.08 1.16 1.24
CA ALA A 35 -6.93 0.26 1.13
C ALA A 35 -6.95 -0.52 -0.20
N LYS A 36 -8.13 -1.01 -0.60
CA LYS A 36 -8.37 -1.68 -1.88
C LYS A 36 -8.12 -0.75 -3.07
N LYS A 37 -8.67 0.47 -3.06
CA LYS A 37 -8.44 1.47 -4.12
C LYS A 37 -6.96 1.82 -4.26
N ILE A 38 -6.24 1.99 -3.15
CA ILE A 38 -4.79 2.25 -3.16
C ILE A 38 -4.05 1.05 -3.77
N SER A 39 -4.43 -0.18 -3.38
CA SER A 39 -3.85 -1.40 -3.95
C SER A 39 -4.04 -1.45 -5.46
N GLU A 40 -5.27 -1.26 -5.95
CA GLU A 40 -5.61 -1.27 -7.37
C GLU A 40 -4.95 -0.12 -8.14
N HIS A 41 -4.84 1.06 -7.52
CA HIS A 41 -4.21 2.23 -8.13
C HIS A 41 -2.73 2.00 -8.40
N LEU A 42 -2.04 1.29 -7.51
CA LEU A 42 -0.60 1.04 -7.55
C LEU A 42 -0.22 -0.29 -8.23
N LEU A 43 -1.19 -1.02 -8.80
CA LEU A 43 -0.90 -2.19 -9.62
C LEU A 43 -0.20 -1.78 -10.93
N PRO A 44 0.74 -2.60 -11.42
CA PRO A 44 1.34 -2.36 -12.72
C PRO A 44 0.30 -2.50 -13.83
N ARG A 45 0.20 -1.50 -14.70
CA ARG A 45 -0.70 -1.50 -15.86
C ARG A 45 0.03 -2.04 -17.08
N THR A 46 0.41 -3.32 -16.97
CA THR A 46 1.12 -4.05 -18.02
C THR A 46 0.45 -5.39 -18.29
N ARG A 47 0.61 -5.91 -19.49
CA ARG A 47 0.02 -7.21 -19.88
C ARG A 47 0.86 -8.41 -19.48
N ALA A 48 2.11 -8.19 -19.09
CA ALA A 48 3.12 -9.24 -18.88
C ALA A 48 2.63 -10.39 -17.97
N TYR A 49 1.90 -10.09 -16.89
CA TYR A 49 1.39 -11.14 -16.01
C TYR A 49 0.38 -12.06 -16.70
N ALA A 50 -0.54 -11.48 -17.47
CA ALA A 50 -1.54 -12.25 -18.21
C ALA A 50 -0.90 -13.05 -19.36
N GLU A 51 0.08 -12.47 -20.04
CA GLU A 51 0.80 -13.12 -21.15
C GLU A 51 1.64 -14.32 -20.68
N ILE A 52 2.24 -14.22 -19.48
CA ILE A 52 3.11 -15.29 -18.95
C ILE A 52 2.30 -16.37 -18.23
N TRP A 53 1.27 -15.99 -17.47
CA TRP A 53 0.63 -16.90 -16.51
C TRP A 53 -0.83 -17.24 -16.82
N LEU A 54 -1.48 -16.52 -17.75
CA LEU A 54 -2.90 -16.70 -18.08
C LEU A 54 -3.13 -17.09 -19.55
N ASP A 55 -2.10 -17.61 -20.23
CA ASP A 55 -2.12 -18.03 -21.63
C ASP A 55 -2.67 -16.96 -22.61
N GLN A 56 -2.55 -15.68 -22.26
CA GLN A 56 -2.98 -14.61 -23.13
C GLN A 56 -1.98 -14.37 -24.25
N GLU A 57 -2.50 -14.04 -25.44
CA GLU A 57 -1.66 -13.72 -26.58
C GLU A 57 -0.82 -12.47 -26.28
N LYS A 58 0.48 -12.58 -26.56
CA LYS A 58 1.39 -11.45 -26.55
C LYS A 58 1.02 -10.54 -27.71
N VAL A 59 0.47 -9.39 -27.41
CA VAL A 59 0.12 -8.39 -28.42
C VAL A 59 1.28 -7.39 -28.49
N ALA A 60 1.65 -6.97 -29.70
CA ALA A 60 2.57 -5.86 -29.90
C ALA A 60 1.86 -4.52 -29.60
N THR A 61 1.39 -4.35 -28.36
CA THR A 61 0.87 -3.09 -27.83
C THR A 61 1.92 -2.44 -26.96
N THR A 62 1.98 -1.12 -26.99
CA THR A 62 2.74 -0.36 -26.00
C THR A 62 1.95 -0.38 -24.70
N ASP A 63 2.42 -1.11 -23.69
CA ASP A 63 1.88 -0.98 -22.33
C ASP A 63 2.08 0.48 -21.86
N GLU A 64 1.01 1.11 -21.38
CA GLU A 64 1.07 2.44 -20.77
C GLU A 64 1.11 2.29 -19.25
N GLU A 65 2.28 2.55 -18.65
CA GLU A 65 2.46 2.50 -17.20
C GLU A 65 2.76 3.90 -16.62
N PRO A 66 1.71 4.64 -16.19
CA PRO A 66 1.83 6.06 -15.83
C PRO A 66 2.37 6.32 -14.42
N ILE A 67 2.43 5.32 -13.54
CA ILE A 67 2.81 5.50 -12.13
C ILE A 67 4.23 4.99 -11.86
N LEU A 68 4.50 3.74 -12.26
CA LEU A 68 5.73 3.02 -12.01
C LEU A 68 6.81 3.34 -13.06
N GLY A 69 6.40 3.76 -14.26
CA GLY A 69 7.31 4.05 -15.37
C GLY A 69 8.12 2.82 -15.82
N GLN A 70 9.17 3.06 -16.62
CA GLN A 70 9.96 1.97 -17.23
C GLN A 70 10.78 1.17 -16.22
N THR A 71 11.19 1.79 -15.11
CA THR A 71 12.10 1.20 -14.12
C THR A 71 11.40 0.71 -12.87
N TYR A 72 10.08 0.91 -12.75
CA TYR A 72 9.34 0.67 -11.52
C TYR A 72 9.91 1.48 -10.33
N LEU A 73 9.61 1.06 -9.10
CA LEU A 73 10.13 1.73 -7.91
C LEU A 73 11.61 1.37 -7.68
N PRO A 74 12.38 2.16 -6.91
CA PRO A 74 13.75 1.78 -6.55
C PRO A 74 13.83 0.56 -5.62
N ARG A 75 12.75 0.29 -4.88
CA ARG A 75 12.62 -0.87 -3.98
C ARG A 75 11.15 -1.13 -3.67
N LYS A 76 10.87 -2.23 -2.95
CA LYS A 76 9.56 -2.51 -2.35
C LYS A 76 9.00 -1.30 -1.60
N PHE A 77 7.70 -1.10 -1.71
CA PHE A 77 6.95 -0.05 -1.03
C PHE A 77 5.79 -0.68 -0.27
N LYS A 78 5.57 -0.29 0.98
CA LYS A 78 4.51 -0.84 1.84
C LYS A 78 3.57 0.27 2.28
N THR A 79 2.28 0.01 2.17
CA THR A 79 1.25 0.97 2.53
C THR A 79 0.26 0.38 3.53
N THR A 80 -0.20 1.20 4.48
CA THR A 80 -1.24 0.81 5.44
C THR A 80 -2.35 1.84 5.52
N VAL A 81 -3.55 1.38 5.84
CA VAL A 81 -4.70 2.17 6.28
C VAL A 81 -5.06 1.74 7.69
N VAL A 82 -5.05 2.67 8.63
CA VAL A 82 -5.10 2.41 10.07
C VAL A 82 -6.34 3.02 10.66
N ILE A 83 -7.06 2.29 11.51
CA ILE A 83 -8.22 2.82 12.23
C ILE A 83 -7.87 2.98 13.71
N PRO A 84 -7.74 4.21 14.22
CA PRO A 84 -7.51 4.46 15.64
C PRO A 84 -8.61 3.85 16.53
N PRO A 85 -8.29 3.40 17.76
CA PRO A 85 -6.97 3.46 18.40
C PRO A 85 -6.07 2.25 18.09
N GLN A 86 -6.47 1.37 17.15
CA GLN A 86 -5.72 0.15 16.86
C GLN A 86 -4.47 0.47 16.03
N ASN A 87 -3.41 -0.28 16.26
CA ASN A 87 -2.18 -0.29 15.45
C ASN A 87 -1.71 -1.73 15.21
N ASP A 88 -2.67 -2.61 14.96
CA ASP A 88 -2.48 -4.03 14.64
C ASP A 88 -1.62 -4.25 13.37
N ILE A 89 -1.68 -3.30 12.44
CA ILE A 89 -0.93 -3.31 11.18
C ILE A 89 0.51 -2.76 11.28
N ASP A 90 0.93 -2.34 12.48
CA ASP A 90 2.22 -1.76 12.82
C ASP A 90 2.69 -0.63 11.87
N LEU A 91 2.00 0.50 11.89
CA LEU A 91 2.18 1.60 10.92
C LEU A 91 3.63 2.11 10.82
N HIS A 92 4.40 2.06 11.91
CA HIS A 92 5.77 2.58 11.92
C HIS A 92 6.76 1.71 11.14
N ALA A 93 6.36 0.50 10.73
CA ALA A 93 7.15 -0.40 9.90
C ALA A 93 6.96 -0.22 8.38
N ASN A 94 6.15 0.76 7.96
CA ASN A 94 5.67 0.92 6.59
C ASN A 94 6.04 2.28 5.98
N ASP A 95 6.19 2.30 4.66
CA ASP A 95 6.66 3.47 3.90
C ASP A 95 5.62 4.60 3.89
N MET A 96 4.33 4.27 3.80
CA MET A 96 3.22 5.23 3.74
C MET A 96 2.02 4.72 4.52
N ASN A 97 1.44 5.58 5.37
CA ASN A 97 0.40 5.17 6.31
C ASN A 97 -0.72 6.21 6.34
N PHE A 98 -1.95 5.77 6.13
CA PHE A 98 -3.16 6.59 6.18
C PHE A 98 -3.93 6.27 7.45
N VAL A 99 -3.85 7.15 8.44
CA VAL A 99 -4.56 7.00 9.71
C VAL A 99 -5.94 7.65 9.57
N ALA A 100 -6.99 6.84 9.63
CA ALA A 100 -8.37 7.25 9.46
C ALA A 100 -8.78 8.30 10.49
N ILE A 101 -9.37 9.39 10.00
CA ILE A 101 -10.03 10.41 10.81
C ILE A 101 -11.52 10.32 10.52
N ALA A 102 -12.31 10.18 11.59
CA ALA A 102 -13.75 10.01 11.49
C ALA A 102 -14.51 11.09 12.25
N GLU A 103 -15.62 11.55 11.67
CA GLU A 103 -16.63 12.36 12.33
C GLU A 103 -17.95 11.62 12.32
N ASN A 104 -18.59 11.50 13.49
CA ASN A 104 -19.87 10.80 13.66
C ASN A 104 -19.88 9.36 13.09
N GLY A 105 -18.74 8.66 13.19
CA GLY A 105 -18.57 7.28 12.70
C GLY A 105 -18.41 7.14 11.19
N LYS A 106 -18.18 8.26 10.46
CA LYS A 106 -17.90 8.27 9.03
C LYS A 106 -16.50 8.78 8.75
N LEU A 107 -15.83 8.19 7.77
CA LEU A 107 -14.50 8.63 7.38
C LEU A 107 -14.59 10.03 6.75
N VAL A 108 -13.75 10.96 7.19
CA VAL A 108 -13.68 12.33 6.64
C VAL A 108 -12.32 12.68 6.04
N GLY A 109 -11.30 11.88 6.34
CA GLY A 109 -9.96 12.03 5.78
C GLY A 109 -8.94 11.16 6.48
N PHE A 110 -7.67 11.48 6.26
CA PHE A 110 -6.53 10.74 6.80
C PHE A 110 -5.43 11.67 7.31
N ASN A 111 -4.81 11.30 8.42
CA ASN A 111 -3.45 11.73 8.71
C ASN A 111 -2.46 10.83 7.97
N LEU A 112 -1.48 11.43 7.32
CA LEU A 112 -0.44 10.76 6.57
C LEU A 112 0.85 10.66 7.39
N LEU A 113 1.41 9.45 7.53
CA LEU A 113 2.74 9.21 8.08
C LEU A 113 3.65 8.50 7.06
N VAL A 114 4.90 8.93 6.94
CA VAL A 114 5.83 8.47 5.89
C VAL A 114 7.21 8.06 6.41
N GLY A 115 7.80 7.06 5.75
CA GLY A 115 9.22 6.69 5.85
C GLY A 115 9.55 5.70 6.98
N GLY A 116 8.58 4.89 7.40
CA GLY A 116 8.84 3.77 8.31
C GLY A 116 9.57 2.63 7.60
N GLY A 117 10.39 1.87 8.32
CA GLY A 117 11.12 0.74 7.76
C GLY A 117 12.04 0.05 8.75
N LEU A 118 12.15 -1.28 8.64
CA LEU A 118 12.83 -2.11 9.64
C LEU A 118 14.19 -2.66 9.19
N SER A 119 14.52 -2.53 7.90
CA SER A 119 15.69 -3.20 7.32
C SER A 119 16.99 -2.63 7.88
N ILE A 120 17.91 -3.50 8.27
CA ILE A 120 19.26 -3.17 8.72
C ILE A 120 20.27 -4.16 8.13
N GLU A 121 21.53 -3.78 8.16
CA GLU A 121 22.68 -4.63 7.87
C GLU A 121 23.57 -4.72 9.12
N HIS A 122 23.90 -5.94 9.56
CA HIS A 122 24.75 -6.14 10.73
C HIS A 122 26.12 -5.46 10.55
N GLY A 123 26.50 -4.63 11.52
CA GLY A 123 27.76 -3.89 11.51
C GLY A 123 27.74 -2.60 10.67
N ASN A 124 26.74 -2.38 9.82
CA ASN A 124 26.62 -1.16 9.02
C ASN A 124 25.75 -0.10 9.70
N LYS A 125 26.40 0.81 10.44
CA LYS A 125 25.73 1.91 11.17
C LYS A 125 25.02 2.93 10.29
N LYS A 126 25.18 2.87 8.96
CA LYS A 126 24.44 3.72 8.01
C LYS A 126 23.04 3.19 7.71
N THR A 127 22.77 1.92 8.05
CA THR A 127 21.44 1.33 7.98
C THR A 127 20.84 1.24 9.38
N TYR A 128 19.57 1.57 9.51
CA TYR A 128 18.88 1.59 10.80
C TYR A 128 17.37 1.47 10.57
N ALA A 129 16.66 0.91 11.56
CA ALA A 129 15.22 0.97 11.58
C ALA A 129 14.75 2.41 11.84
N ARG A 130 13.66 2.81 11.20
CA ARG A 130 13.09 4.15 11.29
C ARG A 130 11.58 4.04 11.49
N THR A 131 11.04 4.85 12.41
CA THR A 131 9.60 5.03 12.55
C THR A 131 9.07 6.01 11.49
N ALA A 132 7.85 5.79 11.02
CA ALA A 132 7.17 6.75 10.15
C ALA A 132 6.97 8.10 10.86
N SER A 133 7.06 9.21 10.12
CA SER A 133 6.89 10.58 10.63
C SER A 133 5.63 11.20 10.08
N GLU A 134 4.94 12.01 10.89
CA GLU A 134 3.75 12.75 10.49
C GLU A 134 4.08 13.75 9.37
N PHE A 135 3.27 13.71 8.31
CA PHE A 135 3.31 14.66 7.20
C PHE A 135 2.18 15.68 7.31
N GLY A 136 0.97 15.23 7.62
CA GLY A 136 -0.18 16.12 7.76
C GLY A 136 -1.49 15.42 7.44
N TYR A 137 -2.56 16.21 7.39
CA TYR A 137 -3.91 15.75 7.12
C TYR A 137 -4.29 15.96 5.65
N LEU A 138 -5.08 15.03 5.08
CA LEU A 138 -5.76 15.19 3.81
C LEU A 138 -7.24 14.78 3.90
N PRO A 139 -8.17 15.56 3.31
CA PRO A 139 -9.57 15.17 3.18
C PRO A 139 -9.76 14.06 2.12
N LEU A 140 -10.95 13.45 2.10
CA LEU A 140 -11.34 12.44 1.09
C LEU A 140 -11.52 13.01 -0.33
#